data_AF-A0A522E0V7-F1
#
_entry.id   AF-A0A522E0V7-F1
#
_cell.length_a   1.000
_cell.length_b   1.000
_cell.length_c   1.000
_cell.angle_alpha   90.00
_cell.angle_beta   90.00
_cell.angle_gamma   90.00
#
_symmetry.space_group_name_H-M   'P 1'
#
loop_
_entity.id
_entity.type
_entity.pdbx_description
1 polymer ?
#
loop_
_entity_poly.entity_id
_entity_poly.type
_entity_poly.pdbx_seq_one_letter_code
_entity_poly.pdbx_strand_id
1 'polypeptide(L)'
;IVVSVVIFIRYRDFRITVPMLLLSFSEILLILGFAASQMLAGLIIVGAVFVGVYSKNIHGIVGWVSVVLMALIAGFVVANPWTLDIPAIAGLIAVLGTSVNQMIIITDQLLMEKEKDLGTRHRTALEIVTNSASMVTFAMLPLVFIGIGTLRGFAITTVVGILVGFLLTRPAYMLVLEKIKKLNV
;
A
#
# COMPACT_ATOMS: atom_id res chain seq x y z
N ILE A 1 -11.20 3.83 -7.13
CA ILE A 1 -12.62 3.63 -7.55
C ILE A 1 -13.03 4.63 -8.64
N VAL A 2 -13.03 5.95 -8.41
CA VAL A 2 -13.41 6.94 -9.45
C VAL A 2 -12.53 6.80 -10.70
N VAL A 3 -11.21 6.71 -10.54
CA VAL A 3 -10.27 6.51 -11.66
C VAL A 3 -10.56 5.21 -12.43
N SER A 4 -10.87 4.13 -11.71
CA SER A 4 -11.21 2.83 -12.28
C SER A 4 -12.48 2.90 -13.13
N VAL A 5 -13.50 3.64 -12.68
CA VAL A 5 -14.75 3.88 -13.40
C VAL A 5 -14.52 4.77 -14.63
N VAL A 6 -13.69 5.81 -14.50
CA VAL A 6 -13.33 6.68 -15.63
C VAL A 6 -12.58 5.88 -16.70
N ILE A 7 -11.65 5.01 -16.32
CA ILE A 7 -10.93 4.11 -17.25
C ILE A 7 -11.92 3.15 -17.91
N PHE A 8 -12.85 2.57 -17.16
CA PHE A 8 -13.88 1.68 -17.71
C PHE A 8 -14.69 2.36 -18.81
N ILE A 9 -15.16 3.58 -18.54
CA ILE A 9 -15.95 4.38 -19.49
C ILE A 9 -15.10 4.78 -20.70
N ARG A 10 -13.82 5.12 -20.49
CA ARG A 10 -12.93 5.65 -21.53
C ARG A 10 -12.38 4.58 -22.47
N TYR A 11 -12.01 3.40 -21.94
CA TYR A 11 -11.32 2.36 -22.70
C TYR A 11 -12.25 1.23 -23.14
N ARG A 12 -13.40 1.02 -22.48
CA ARG A 12 -14.40 -0.04 -22.77
C ARG A 12 -13.84 -1.48 -22.86
N ASP A 13 -12.58 -1.70 -22.49
CA ASP A 13 -11.96 -3.01 -22.44
C ASP A 13 -11.99 -3.55 -21.00
N PHE A 14 -12.74 -4.65 -20.83
CA PHE A 14 -12.93 -5.32 -19.55
C PHE A 14 -11.67 -6.06 -19.08
N ARG A 15 -10.77 -6.46 -19.98
CA ARG A 15 -9.59 -7.28 -19.64
C ARG A 15 -8.59 -6.53 -18.76
N ILE A 16 -8.56 -5.21 -18.87
CA ILE A 16 -7.63 -4.33 -18.13
C ILE A 16 -8.34 -3.71 -16.92
N THR A 17 -9.58 -3.29 -17.12
CA THR A 17 -10.32 -2.57 -16.08
C THR A 17 -10.70 -3.46 -14.89
N VAL A 18 -11.06 -4.73 -15.14
CA VAL A 18 -11.46 -5.66 -14.07
C VAL A 18 -10.30 -5.94 -13.09
N PRO A 19 -9.09 -6.29 -13.54
CA PRO A 19 -7.93 -6.41 -12.66
C PRO A 19 -7.64 -5.14 -11.84
N MET A 20 -7.70 -3.95 -12.46
CA MET A 20 -7.47 -2.68 -11.76
C MET A 20 -8.51 -2.39 -10.68
N LEU A 21 -9.79 -2.69 -10.95
CA LEU A 21 -10.87 -2.55 -9.98
C LEU A 21 -10.69 -3.48 -8.79
N LEU A 22 -10.37 -4.75 -9.04
CA LEU A 22 -10.13 -5.73 -7.98
C LEU A 22 -8.94 -5.34 -7.09
N LEU A 23 -7.85 -4.84 -7.68
CA LEU A 23 -6.72 -4.32 -6.93
C LEU A 23 -7.11 -3.13 -6.06
N SER A 24 -7.82 -2.15 -6.63
CA SER A 24 -8.28 -0.96 -5.90
C SER A 24 -9.18 -1.34 -4.71
N PHE A 25 -10.05 -2.34 -4.89
CA PHE A 25 -10.95 -2.81 -3.84
C PHE A 25 -10.18 -3.58 -2.75
N SER A 26 -9.27 -4.47 -3.15
CA SER A 26 -8.41 -5.23 -2.25
C SER A 26 -7.50 -4.29 -1.43
N GLU A 27 -6.95 -3.26 -2.05
CA GLU A 27 -6.09 -2.27 -1.39
C GLU A 27 -6.83 -1.53 -0.27
N ILE A 28 -8.07 -1.10 -0.52
CA ILE A 28 -8.92 -0.48 0.50
C ILE A 28 -9.22 -1.47 1.63
N LEU A 29 -9.55 -2.72 1.31
CA LEU A 29 -9.80 -3.75 2.32
C LEU A 29 -8.57 -4.06 3.17
N LEU A 30 -7.38 -4.10 2.57
CA LEU A 30 -6.13 -4.35 3.29
C LEU A 30 -5.79 -3.20 4.24
N ILE A 31 -5.94 -1.94 3.79
CA ILE A 31 -5.68 -0.76 4.62
C ILE A 31 -6.68 -0.71 5.79
N LEU A 32 -7.98 -0.90 5.52
CA LEU A 32 -9.01 -0.89 6.55
C LEU A 32 -8.89 -2.08 7.51
N GLY A 33 -8.59 -3.28 7.00
CA GLY A 33 -8.41 -4.48 7.80
C GLY A 33 -7.22 -4.35 8.75
N PHE A 34 -6.11 -3.79 8.26
CA PHE A 34 -4.94 -3.53 9.10
C PHE A 34 -5.25 -2.46 10.18
N ALA A 35 -5.93 -1.38 9.82
CA ALA A 35 -6.35 -0.34 10.78
C ALA A 35 -7.32 -0.89 11.85
N ALA A 36 -8.25 -1.76 11.46
CA ALA A 36 -9.22 -2.37 12.37
C ALA A 36 -8.57 -3.35 13.38
N SER A 37 -7.52 -4.08 12.98
CA SER A 37 -6.82 -5.01 13.87
C SER A 37 -6.22 -4.32 15.12
N GLN A 38 -5.77 -3.07 14.97
CA GLN A 38 -5.19 -2.27 16.05
C GLN A 38 -6.25 -1.76 17.04
N MET A 39 -7.45 -1.40 16.53
CA MET A 39 -8.60 -1.07 17.38
C MET A 39 -9.06 -2.28 18.21
N LEU A 40 -9.03 -3.49 17.62
CA LEU A 40 -9.40 -4.72 18.34
C LEU A 40 -8.40 -5.02 19.47
N ALA A 41 -7.10 -4.87 19.21
CA ALA A 41 -6.06 -5.04 20.23
C ALA A 41 -6.20 -4.02 21.37
N GLY A 42 -6.50 -2.76 21.06
CA GLY A 42 -6.78 -1.72 22.06
C GLY A 42 -8.01 -2.03 22.92
N LEU A 43 -9.08 -2.55 22.32
CA LEU A 43 -10.31 -2.92 23.03
C LEU A 43 -10.12 -4.16 23.92
N ILE A 44 -9.28 -5.12 23.49
CA ILE A 44 -8.88 -6.27 24.31
C ILE A 44 -8.06 -5.82 25.52
N ILE A 45 -7.14 -4.85 25.36
CA ILE A 45 -6.36 -4.29 26.47
C ILE A 45 -7.27 -3.56 27.46
N VAL A 46 -8.19 -2.72 26.99
CA VAL A 46 -9.14 -2.00 27.85
C VAL A 46 -10.10 -2.97 28.56
N GLY A 47 -10.59 -3.99 27.84
CA GLY A 47 -11.44 -5.05 28.40
C GLY A 47 -10.71 -5.87 29.46
N ALA A 48 -9.44 -6.23 29.22
CA ALA A 48 -8.61 -6.95 30.19
C ALA A 48 -8.32 -6.12 31.45
N VAL A 49 -8.08 -4.81 31.31
CA VAL A 49 -7.92 -3.88 32.44
C VAL A 49 -9.22 -3.78 33.24
N PHE A 50 -10.37 -3.67 32.58
CA PHE A 50 -11.68 -3.63 33.25
C PHE A 50 -11.98 -4.93 34.02
N VAL A 51 -11.68 -6.09 33.42
CA VAL A 51 -11.81 -7.41 34.07
C VAL A 51 -10.84 -7.55 35.26
N GLY A 52 -9.61 -7.04 35.14
CA GLY A 52 -8.62 -7.03 36.23
C GLY A 52 -9.04 -6.17 37.42
N VAL A 53 -9.71 -5.03 37.18
CA VAL A 53 -10.24 -4.15 38.22
C VAL A 53 -11.51 -4.72 38.87
N TYR A 54 -12.34 -5.47 38.11
CA TYR A 54 -13.61 -6.00 38.60
C TYR A 54 -13.48 -7.31 39.39
N SER A 55 -12.39 -8.06 39.22
CA SER A 55 -12.18 -9.30 39.98
C SER A 55 -11.83 -9.01 41.44
N LYS A 56 -12.84 -9.10 42.32
CA LYS A 56 -12.72 -8.81 43.76
C LYS A 56 -12.28 -10.01 44.63
N ASN A 57 -11.86 -11.15 44.07
CA ASN A 57 -11.35 -12.24 44.92
C ASN A 57 -10.27 -13.12 44.25
N ILE A 58 -9.32 -13.53 45.08
CA ILE A 58 -8.00 -14.15 44.85
C ILE A 58 -8.00 -15.24 43.76
N HIS A 59 -7.06 -15.24 42.80
CA HIS A 59 -5.64 -14.93 42.94
C HIS A 59 -5.25 -13.55 42.43
N GLY A 60 -5.19 -12.56 43.34
CA GLY A 60 -4.80 -11.19 43.02
C GLY A 60 -3.44 -11.10 42.32
N ILE A 61 -2.52 -12.03 42.61
CA ILE A 61 -1.25 -12.15 41.88
C ILE A 61 -1.44 -12.43 40.39
N VAL A 62 -2.40 -13.27 39.99
CA VAL A 62 -2.59 -13.63 38.58
C VAL A 62 -3.15 -12.46 37.77
N GLY A 63 -4.06 -11.68 38.35
CA GLY A 63 -4.59 -10.44 37.75
C GLY A 63 -3.53 -9.33 37.66
N TRP A 64 -2.73 -9.14 38.71
CA TRP A 64 -1.61 -8.19 38.66
C TRP A 64 -0.51 -8.64 37.69
N VAL A 65 -0.21 -9.94 37.63
CA VAL A 65 0.77 -10.51 36.70
C VAL A 65 0.30 -10.32 35.25
N SER A 66 -0.98 -10.55 34.92
CA SER A 66 -1.47 -10.34 33.56
C SER A 66 -1.42 -8.87 33.14
N VAL A 67 -1.78 -7.93 34.03
CA VAL A 67 -1.69 -6.48 33.80
C VAL A 67 -0.23 -6.04 33.65
N VAL A 68 0.68 -6.55 34.47
CA VAL A 68 2.12 -6.25 34.39
C VAL A 68 2.74 -6.85 33.12
N LEU A 69 2.39 -8.08 32.74
CA LEU A 69 2.87 -8.71 31.51
C LEU A 69 2.37 -7.94 30.28
N MET A 70 1.11 -7.50 30.26
CA MET A 70 0.55 -6.65 29.21
C MET A 70 1.18 -5.26 29.19
N ALA A 71 1.45 -4.65 30.35
CA ALA A 71 2.14 -3.37 30.44
C ALA A 71 3.61 -3.46 29.98
N LEU A 72 4.28 -4.60 30.21
CA LEU A 72 5.62 -4.88 29.68
C LEU A 72 5.61 -5.12 28.17
N ILE A 73 4.61 -5.83 27.64
CA ILE A 73 4.45 -6.01 26.18
C ILE A 73 4.14 -4.66 25.52
N ALA A 74 3.21 -3.87 26.08
CA ALA A 74 2.91 -2.52 25.61
C ALA A 74 4.13 -1.60 25.73
N GLY A 75 4.86 -1.66 26.84
CA GLY A 75 6.10 -0.93 27.05
C GLY A 75 7.20 -1.31 26.05
N PHE A 76 7.35 -2.60 25.73
CA PHE A 76 8.29 -3.09 24.72
C PHE A 76 7.89 -2.69 23.29
N VAL A 77 6.59 -2.72 22.99
CA VAL A 77 6.03 -2.26 21.71
C VAL A 77 6.22 -0.75 21.55
N VAL A 78 6.04 0.04 22.61
CA VAL A 78 6.22 1.50 22.59
C VAL A 78 7.71 1.90 22.61
N ALA A 79 8.57 1.15 23.29
CA ALA A 79 9.99 1.45 23.41
C ALA A 79 10.81 1.08 22.18
N ASN A 80 10.30 0.19 21.31
CA ASN A 80 10.94 -0.11 20.03
C ASN A 80 10.42 0.83 18.93
N PRO A 81 11.24 1.75 18.40
CA PRO A 81 10.86 2.61 17.27
C PRO A 81 10.65 1.85 15.94
N TRP A 82 10.81 0.53 15.96
CA TRP A 82 10.61 -0.38 14.81
C TRP A 82 9.18 -0.92 14.71
N THR A 83 8.22 -0.39 15.49
CA THR A 83 6.82 -0.56 15.13
C THR A 83 6.59 0.27 13.88
N LEU A 84 6.54 -0.42 12.73
CA LEU A 84 6.01 0.17 11.50
C LEU A 84 4.69 0.86 11.85
N ASP A 85 4.74 2.20 11.87
CA ASP A 85 3.61 3.05 12.20
C ASP A 85 2.44 2.65 11.29
N ILE A 86 1.21 2.54 11.81
CA ILE A 86 0.05 2.08 11.01
C ILE A 86 -0.04 2.83 9.67
N PRO A 87 0.18 4.16 9.62
CA PRO A 87 0.19 4.87 8.36
C PRO A 87 1.37 4.47 7.45
N ALA A 88 2.54 4.14 7.99
CA ALA A 88 3.67 3.65 7.20
C ALA A 88 3.31 2.34 6.46
N ILE A 89 2.58 1.42 7.10
CA ILE A 89 2.09 0.16 6.50
C ILE A 89 1.05 0.44 5.43
N ALA A 90 0.11 1.36 5.68
CA ALA A 90 -0.83 1.79 4.66
C ALA A 90 -0.11 2.37 3.42
N GLY A 91 1.01 3.07 3.63
CA GLY A 91 1.85 3.60 2.54
C GLY A 91 2.55 2.49 1.76
N LEU A 92 3.02 1.43 2.43
CA LEU A 92 3.57 0.25 1.76
C LEU A 92 2.52 -0.48 0.92
N ILE A 93 1.31 -0.66 1.46
CA ILE A 93 0.19 -1.26 0.72
C ILE A 93 -0.15 -0.40 -0.52
N ALA A 94 -0.17 0.92 -0.36
CA ALA A 94 -0.38 1.87 -1.47
C ALA A 94 0.70 1.75 -2.56
N VAL A 95 1.97 1.56 -2.18
CA VAL A 95 3.07 1.34 -3.12
C VAL A 95 2.90 0.02 -3.86
N LEU A 96 2.49 -1.04 -3.18
CA LEU A 96 2.26 -2.35 -3.80
C LEU A 96 1.12 -2.27 -4.82
N GLY A 97 0.00 -1.65 -4.47
CA GLY A 97 -1.14 -1.47 -5.37
C GLY A 97 -0.77 -0.64 -6.60
N THR A 98 -0.11 0.50 -6.41
CA THR A 98 0.35 1.35 -7.53
C THR A 98 1.39 0.66 -8.42
N SER A 99 2.25 -0.18 -7.86
CA SER A 99 3.25 -0.93 -8.63
C SER A 99 2.61 -1.96 -9.56
N VAL A 100 1.67 -2.76 -9.03
CA VAL A 100 0.95 -3.75 -9.84
C VAL A 100 0.06 -3.04 -10.88
N ASN A 101 -0.61 -1.95 -10.49
CA ASN A 101 -1.43 -1.17 -11.43
C ASN A 101 -0.62 -0.68 -12.63
N GLN A 102 0.59 -0.15 -12.40
CA GLN A 102 1.44 0.30 -13.49
C GLN A 102 1.99 -0.85 -14.34
N MET A 103 2.26 -2.02 -13.76
CA MET A 103 2.61 -3.21 -14.56
C MET A 103 1.49 -3.65 -15.48
N ILE A 104 0.23 -3.57 -15.04
CA ILE A 104 -0.94 -3.85 -15.89
C ILE A 104 -0.99 -2.88 -17.06
N ILE A 105 -0.78 -1.58 -16.82
CA ILE A 105 -0.76 -0.54 -17.87
C ILE A 105 0.39 -0.78 -18.87
N ILE A 106 1.59 -1.10 -18.38
CA ILE A 106 2.75 -1.39 -19.24
C ILE A 106 2.46 -2.61 -20.12
N THR A 107 1.84 -3.65 -19.55
CA THR A 107 1.45 -4.87 -20.26
C THR A 107 0.44 -4.57 -21.36
N ASP A 108 -0.60 -3.81 -21.04
CA ASP A 108 -1.61 -3.38 -22.00
C ASP A 108 -0.98 -2.60 -23.17
N GLN A 109 -0.17 -1.59 -22.85
CA GLN A 109 0.43 -0.73 -23.86
C GLN A 109 1.44 -1.45 -24.76
N LEU A 110 2.17 -2.46 -24.25
CA LEU A 110 3.18 -3.20 -25.02
C LEU A 110 2.62 -4.41 -25.76
N LEU A 111 1.73 -5.17 -25.11
CA LEU A 111 1.22 -6.44 -25.65
C LEU A 111 -0.13 -6.31 -26.34
N MET A 112 -1.06 -5.51 -25.79
CA MET A 112 -2.46 -5.48 -26.25
C MET A 112 -2.70 -4.39 -27.30
N GLU A 113 -2.07 -3.22 -27.17
CA GLU A 113 -2.14 -2.18 -28.20
C GLU A 113 -1.62 -2.77 -29.52
N LYS A 114 -2.32 -2.61 -30.66
CA LYS A 114 -1.84 -3.15 -31.96
C LYS A 114 -1.53 -2.09 -33.01
N GLU A 115 -2.05 -0.88 -32.86
CA GLU A 115 -1.93 0.17 -33.89
C GLU A 115 -0.61 0.94 -33.88
N LYS A 116 0.07 1.02 -32.73
CA LYS A 116 1.28 1.84 -32.60
C LYS A 116 2.55 1.05 -32.93
N ASP A 117 3.60 1.73 -33.38
CA ASP A 117 4.94 1.13 -33.45
C ASP A 117 5.49 0.80 -32.04
N LEU A 118 6.41 -0.17 -31.96
CA LEU A 118 7.03 -0.59 -30.69
C LEU A 118 7.74 0.57 -29.98
N GLY A 119 8.43 1.45 -30.73
CA GLY A 119 9.10 2.62 -30.14
C GLY A 119 8.12 3.59 -29.50
N THR A 120 7.00 3.86 -30.20
CA THR A 120 5.93 4.74 -29.69
C THR A 120 5.26 4.16 -28.45
N ARG A 121 5.00 2.84 -28.42
CA ARG A 121 4.40 2.18 -27.24
C ARG A 121 5.29 2.26 -26.01
N HIS A 122 6.59 2.00 -26.18
CA HIS A 122 7.55 2.10 -25.09
C HIS A 122 7.58 3.51 -24.49
N ARG A 123 7.62 4.53 -25.35
CA ARG A 123 7.56 5.93 -24.92
C ARG A 123 6.25 6.26 -24.20
N THR A 124 5.09 5.86 -24.74
CA THR A 124 3.79 6.10 -24.09
C THR A 124 3.70 5.40 -22.73
N ALA A 125 4.14 4.15 -22.63
CA ALA A 125 4.14 3.42 -21.37
C ALA A 125 5.03 4.11 -20.31
N LEU A 126 6.23 4.54 -20.69
CA LEU A 126 7.12 5.32 -19.83
C LEU A 126 6.51 6.66 -19.41
N GLU A 127 5.88 7.38 -20.34
CA GLU A 127 5.22 8.65 -20.03
C GLU A 127 4.10 8.45 -19.01
N ILE A 128 3.26 7.41 -19.15
CA ILE A 128 2.20 7.12 -18.18
C ILE A 128 2.79 6.79 -16.80
N VAL A 129 3.82 5.93 -16.74
CA VAL A 129 4.52 5.53 -15.51
C VAL A 129 5.17 6.73 -14.81
N THR A 130 5.87 7.58 -15.58
CA THR A 130 6.60 8.74 -15.08
C THR A 130 5.63 9.81 -14.57
N ASN A 131 4.57 10.10 -15.33
CA ASN A 131 3.54 11.06 -14.93
C ASN A 131 2.80 10.60 -13.67
N SER A 132 2.51 9.30 -13.55
CA SER A 132 1.89 8.76 -12.35
C SER A 132 2.81 8.84 -11.13
N ALA A 133 4.08 8.47 -11.26
CA ALA A 133 5.05 8.53 -10.18
C ALA A 133 5.29 9.96 -9.68
N SER A 134 5.41 10.91 -10.62
CA SER A 134 5.59 12.32 -10.29
C SER A 134 4.39 12.87 -9.54
N MET A 135 3.16 12.65 -10.02
CA MET A 135 1.94 13.12 -9.34
C MET A 135 1.85 12.64 -7.90
N VAL A 136 2.08 11.34 -7.64
CA VAL A 136 1.99 10.83 -6.27
C VAL A 136 3.12 11.38 -5.40
N THR A 137 4.33 11.51 -5.94
CA THR A 137 5.45 12.11 -5.21
C THR A 137 5.16 13.58 -4.85
N PHE A 138 4.62 14.36 -5.79
CA PHE A 138 4.19 15.73 -5.56
C PHE A 138 3.03 15.84 -4.57
N ALA A 139 2.07 14.91 -4.61
CA ALA A 139 0.97 14.88 -3.67
C ALA A 139 1.43 14.60 -2.22
N MET A 140 2.45 13.75 -2.06
CA MET A 140 2.97 13.36 -0.74
C MET A 140 4.04 14.33 -0.21
N LEU A 141 4.67 15.12 -1.07
CA LEU A 141 5.75 16.06 -0.71
C LEU A 141 5.40 16.98 0.46
N PRO A 142 4.22 17.65 0.51
CA PRO A 142 3.84 18.47 1.65
C PRO A 142 3.75 17.67 2.95
N LEU A 143 3.25 16.43 2.91
CA LEU A 143 3.17 15.56 4.09
C LEU A 143 4.54 15.08 4.58
N VAL A 144 5.54 15.00 3.69
CA VAL A 144 6.92 14.66 4.09
C VAL A 144 7.57 15.78 4.91
N PHE A 145 7.34 17.04 4.53
CA PHE A 145 7.98 18.22 5.14
C PHE A 145 7.17 18.87 6.26
N ILE A 146 5.85 18.96 6.08
CA ILE A 146 4.92 19.67 6.98
C ILE A 146 4.09 18.68 7.82
N GLY A 147 4.11 17.39 7.48
CA GLY A 147 3.24 16.39 8.09
C GLY A 147 3.35 16.33 9.61
N ILE A 148 2.20 16.49 10.27
CA ILE A 148 2.07 16.40 11.73
C ILE A 148 1.90 14.93 12.13
N GLY A 149 2.73 14.45 13.04
CA GLY A 149 2.58 13.14 13.68
C GLY A 149 2.78 11.95 12.73
N THR A 150 1.84 10.99 12.77
CA THR A 150 1.95 9.65 12.15
C THR A 150 1.78 9.67 10.62
N LEU A 151 1.25 10.76 10.02
CA LEU A 151 1.08 10.90 8.57
C LEU A 151 2.41 11.02 7.81
N ARG A 152 3.47 11.47 8.49
CA ARG A 152 4.81 11.58 7.90
C ARG A 152 5.37 10.20 7.52
N GLY A 153 5.10 9.17 8.32
CA GLY A 153 5.48 7.79 8.04
C GLY A 153 4.85 7.26 6.75
N PHE A 154 3.55 7.51 6.56
CA PHE A 154 2.84 7.16 5.32
C PHE A 154 3.44 7.84 4.09
N ALA A 155 3.72 9.14 4.18
CA ALA A 155 4.26 9.90 3.07
C ALA A 155 5.66 9.42 2.67
N ILE A 156 6.54 9.19 3.66
CA ILE A 156 7.91 8.72 3.42
C ILE A 156 7.90 7.32 2.79
N THR A 157 7.16 6.36 3.35
CA THR A 157 7.13 5.00 2.80
C THR A 157 6.55 4.98 1.38
N THR A 158 5.54 5.80 1.13
CA THR A 158 4.93 5.92 -0.20
C THR A 158 5.91 6.50 -1.22
N VAL A 159 6.59 7.60 -0.89
CA VAL A 159 7.57 8.24 -1.79
C VAL A 159 8.74 7.30 -2.08
N VAL A 160 9.35 6.71 -1.04
CA VAL A 160 10.47 5.78 -1.21
C VAL A 160 10.06 4.58 -2.04
N GLY A 161 8.91 3.97 -1.72
CA GLY A 161 8.42 2.81 -2.44
C GLY A 161 8.12 3.10 -3.92
N ILE A 162 7.54 4.27 -4.23
CA ILE A 162 7.29 4.69 -5.60
C ILE A 162 8.59 4.95 -6.35
N LEU A 163 9.59 5.59 -5.73
CA LEU A 163 10.89 5.82 -6.36
C LEU A 163 11.59 4.51 -6.69
N VAL A 164 11.59 3.54 -5.77
CA VAL A 164 12.15 2.21 -6.01
C VAL A 164 11.42 1.50 -7.16
N GLY A 165 10.09 1.50 -7.14
CA GLY A 165 9.29 0.90 -8.21
C GLY A 165 9.51 1.59 -9.56
N PHE A 166 9.58 2.92 -9.56
CA PHE A 166 9.80 3.75 -10.74
C PHE A 166 11.18 3.54 -11.37
N LEU A 167 12.24 3.50 -10.57
CA LEU A 167 13.62 3.42 -11.07
C LEU A 167 14.04 2.00 -11.43
N LEU A 168 13.58 1.00 -10.67
CA LEU A 168 14.07 -0.38 -10.82
C LEU A 168 13.01 -1.26 -11.45
N THR A 169 11.87 -1.42 -10.78
CA THR A 169 10.94 -2.51 -11.10
C THR A 169 10.22 -2.29 -12.43
N ARG A 170 9.79 -1.06 -12.73
CA ARG A 170 8.99 -0.76 -13.92
C ARG A 170 9.81 -0.78 -15.22
N PRO A 171 11.01 -0.17 -15.29
CA PRO A 171 11.87 -0.30 -16.46
C PRO A 171 12.30 -1.76 -16.69
N ALA A 172 12.64 -2.48 -15.62
CA ALA A 172 12.99 -3.91 -15.72
C ALA A 172 11.83 -4.75 -16.28
N TYR A 173 10.60 -4.53 -15.80
CA TYR A 173 9.43 -5.24 -16.29
C TYR A 173 9.14 -4.96 -17.77
N MET A 174 9.29 -3.71 -18.21
CA MET A 174 9.13 -3.32 -19.61
C MET A 174 10.12 -4.02 -20.55
N LEU A 175 11.40 -4.13 -20.15
CA LEU A 175 12.43 -4.85 -20.91
C LEU A 175 12.10 -6.34 -21.03
N VAL A 176 11.59 -6.96 -19.96
CA VAL A 176 11.16 -8.36 -19.97
C VAL A 176 10.04 -8.58 -20.98
N LEU A 177 9.02 -7.70 -20.98
CA LEU A 177 7.91 -7.78 -21.92
C LEU A 177 8.32 -7.58 -23.38
N GLU A 178 9.23 -6.65 -23.65
CA GLU A 178 9.76 -6.43 -24.99
C GLU A 178 10.49 -7.67 -25.52
N LYS A 179 11.29 -8.32 -24.66
CA LYS A 179 12.01 -9.55 -25.02
C LYS A 179 11.05 -10.71 -25.28
N ILE A 180 10.05 -10.91 -24.43
CA ILE A 180 9.02 -11.95 -24.62
C ILE A 180 8.31 -11.77 -25.96
N LYS A 181 7.96 -10.53 -26.31
CA LYS A 181 7.27 -10.25 -27.57
C LYS A 181 8.14 -10.52 -28.79
N LYS A 182 9.43 -10.16 -28.75
CA LYS A 182 10.39 -10.45 -29.83
C LYS A 182 10.63 -11.94 -30.04
N LEU A 183 10.43 -12.78 -29.02
CA LEU A 183 10.57 -14.24 -29.09
C LEU A 183 9.32 -14.94 -29.65
N ASN A 184 8.18 -14.26 -29.64
CA ASN A 184 6.88 -14.80 -30.09
C ASN A 184 6.48 -14.29 -31.50
N VAL A 185 7.39 -13.56 -32.17
CA VAL A 185 7.31 -13.13 -33.57
C VAL A 185 8.36 -13.92 -34.35
#